data_AF-A0A536JT76-F1
#
_entry.id   AF-A0A536JT76-F1
#
_cell.length_a   1.000
_cell.length_b   1.000
_cell.length_c   1.000
_cell.angle_alpha   90.00
_cell.angle_beta   90.00
_cell.angle_gamma   90.00
#
_symmetry.space_group_name_H-M   'P 1'
#
loop_
_entity.id
_entity.type
_entity.pdbx_description
1 polymer ?
#
loop_
_entity_poly.entity_id
_entity_poly.type
_entity_poly.pdbx_seq_one_letter_code
_entity_poly.pdbx_strand_id
1 'polypeptide(L)'
;MSRTDLFHAHIGGIDTLARALLAAAEMVQHQTLAAPRKQRYAGWSGDLGKAILSGSTTLTDLERRVAAGEIDPRPRSGQQELLEGLVNRRIWSVDASRERETKKAGR
;
A
#
# COMPACT_ATOMS: atom_id res chain seq x y z
N MET A 1 28.59 28.63 5.86
CA MET A 1 27.95 27.41 6.38
C MET A 1 28.94 26.72 7.30
N SER A 2 28.54 26.40 8.53
CA SER A 2 29.44 25.77 9.50
C SER A 2 29.72 24.32 9.11
N ARG A 3 30.91 23.80 9.43
CA ARG A 3 31.22 22.36 9.27
C ARG A 3 30.23 21.50 10.05
N THR A 4 29.77 21.97 11.20
CA THR A 4 28.76 21.32 12.05
C THR A 4 27.41 21.17 11.33
N ASP A 5 27.01 22.14 10.51
CA ASP A 5 25.73 22.08 9.77
C ASP A 5 25.73 20.92 8.76
N LEU A 6 26.87 20.63 8.14
CA LEU A 6 27.00 19.50 7.21
C LEU A 6 26.80 18.15 7.91
N PHE A 7 27.32 18.00 9.14
CA PHE A 7 27.12 16.80 9.93
C PHE A 7 25.65 16.65 10.34
N HIS A 8 25.01 17.71 10.84
CA HIS A 8 23.60 17.65 11.19
C HIS A 8 22.71 17.29 9.99
N ALA A 9 22.98 17.85 8.81
CA ALA A 9 22.23 17.54 7.60
C ALA A 9 22.32 16.06 7.22
N HIS A 10 23.53 15.47 7.24
CA HIS A 10 23.70 14.05 6.91
C HIS A 10 23.10 13.13 7.96
N ILE A 11 23.31 13.42 9.25
CA ILE A 11 22.75 12.62 10.35
C ILE A 11 21.22 12.63 10.26
N GLY A 12 20.61 13.81 10.12
CA GLY A 12 19.15 13.92 10.00
C GLY A 12 18.59 13.21 8.76
N GLY A 13 19.31 13.27 7.63
CA GLY A 13 18.93 12.54 6.42
C GLY A 13 18.99 11.02 6.60
N ILE A 14 20.09 10.52 7.17
CA ILE A 14 20.29 9.08 7.44
C ILE A 14 19.25 8.57 8.43
N ASP A 15 18.98 9.28 9.53
CA ASP A 15 17.98 8.90 10.51
C ASP A 15 16.56 8.86 9.92
N THR A 16 16.23 9.82 9.05
CA THR A 16 14.95 9.85 8.34
C THR A 16 14.80 8.63 7.44
N LEU A 17 15.83 8.30 6.65
CA LEU A 17 15.82 7.13 5.77
C LEU A 17 15.75 5.81 6.57
N ALA A 18 16.50 5.70 7.66
CA ALA A 18 16.47 4.53 8.52
C ALA A 18 15.07 4.30 9.10
N ARG A 19 14.41 5.37 9.59
CA ARG A 19 13.03 5.29 10.08
C ARG A 19 12.04 4.92 8.97
N ALA A 20 12.16 5.54 7.80
CA ALA A 20 11.30 5.23 6.65
C ALA A 20 11.45 3.77 6.21
N LEU A 21 12.67 3.23 6.22
CA LEU A 21 12.96 1.83 5.89
C LEU A 21 12.23 0.87 6.84
N LEU A 22 12.31 1.10 8.16
CA LEU A 22 11.63 0.26 9.15
C LEU A 22 10.11 0.31 8.98
N ALA A 23 9.53 1.50 8.79
CA ALA A 23 8.09 1.66 8.59
C ALA A 23 7.62 1.00 7.28
N ALA A 24 8.40 1.12 6.21
CA ALA A 24 8.12 0.47 4.94
C ALA A 24 8.21 -1.06 5.05
N ALA A 25 9.21 -1.59 5.75
CA ALA A 25 9.35 -3.02 6.00
C ALA A 25 8.13 -3.58 6.76
N GLU A 26 7.71 -2.92 7.84
CA GLU A 26 6.48 -3.23 8.59
C GLU A 26 5.24 -3.21 7.68
N MET A 27 5.09 -2.17 6.84
CA MET A 27 3.97 -2.08 5.91
C MET A 27 3.93 -3.25 4.92
N VAL A 28 5.08 -3.65 4.37
CA VAL A 28 5.22 -4.75 3.42
C VAL A 28 4.92 -6.08 4.09
N GLN A 29 5.54 -6.37 5.23
CA GLN A 29 5.34 -7.62 5.98
C GLN A 29 3.87 -7.82 6.35
N HIS A 30 3.20 -6.75 6.77
CA HIS A 30 1.78 -6.79 7.12
C HIS A 30 0.83 -6.59 5.93
N GLN A 31 1.35 -6.51 4.70
CA GLN A 31 0.55 -6.28 3.48
C GLN A 31 -0.39 -5.07 3.58
N THR A 32 0.02 -4.03 4.33
CA THR A 32 -0.83 -2.90 4.74
C THR A 32 -1.58 -2.26 3.56
N LEU A 33 -0.90 -2.09 2.42
CA LEU A 33 -1.51 -1.61 1.18
C LEU A 33 -1.68 -2.72 0.12
N ALA A 34 -0.91 -3.81 0.21
CA ALA A 34 -0.93 -4.88 -0.77
C ALA A 34 -2.22 -5.70 -0.72
N ALA A 35 -2.73 -6.00 0.49
CA ALA A 35 -3.98 -6.73 0.68
C ALA A 35 -5.22 -5.96 0.14
N PRO A 36 -5.48 -4.69 0.54
CA PRO A 36 -6.61 -3.94 0.00
C PRO A 36 -6.50 -3.72 -1.51
N ARG A 37 -5.28 -3.52 -2.04
CA ARG A 37 -5.06 -3.47 -3.50
C ARG A 37 -5.46 -4.77 -4.19
N LYS A 38 -5.02 -5.93 -3.65
CA LYS A 38 -5.39 -7.25 -4.19
C LYS A 38 -6.91 -7.44 -4.18
N GLN A 39 -7.57 -7.05 -3.09
CA GLN A 39 -9.04 -7.12 -2.98
C GLN A 39 -9.74 -6.22 -4.00
N ARG A 40 -9.26 -4.98 -4.18
CA ARG A 40 -9.82 -4.03 -5.16
C ARG A 40 -9.81 -4.59 -6.58
N TYR A 41 -8.73 -5.27 -6.97
CA TYR A 41 -8.55 -5.82 -8.32
C TYR A 41 -8.88 -7.31 -8.44
N ALA A 42 -9.51 -7.93 -7.43
CA ALA A 42 -9.78 -9.37 -7.41
C ALA A 42 -10.60 -9.86 -8.63
N GLY A 43 -11.51 -9.01 -9.15
CA GLY A 43 -12.33 -9.33 -10.33
C GLY A 43 -11.52 -9.59 -11.61
N TRP A 44 -10.31 -9.03 -11.72
CA TRP A 44 -9.43 -9.28 -12.87
C TRP A 44 -8.84 -10.70 -12.89
N SER A 45 -8.82 -11.37 -11.74
CA SER A 45 -8.42 -12.78 -11.65
C SER A 45 -9.58 -13.76 -11.94
N GLY A 46 -10.80 -13.26 -12.10
CA GLY A 46 -11.98 -14.04 -12.49
C GLY A 46 -12.06 -14.29 -13.99
N ASP A 47 -13.06 -15.06 -14.42
CA ASP A 47 -13.17 -15.55 -15.80
C ASP A 47 -13.28 -14.41 -16.82
N LEU A 48 -14.15 -13.42 -16.56
CA LEU A 48 -14.27 -12.24 -17.41
C LEU A 48 -12.96 -11.45 -17.49
N GLY A 49 -12.30 -11.21 -16.36
CA GLY A 49 -11.04 -10.47 -16.30
C GLY A 49 -9.93 -11.17 -17.08
N LYS A 50 -9.79 -12.49 -16.91
CA LYS A 50 -8.84 -13.30 -17.66
C LYS A 50 -9.12 -13.30 -19.16
N ALA A 51 -10.39 -13.43 -19.57
CA ALA A 51 -10.77 -13.41 -20.98
C ALA A 51 -10.49 -12.07 -21.67
N ILE A 52 -10.64 -10.96 -20.93
CA ILE A 52 -10.25 -9.64 -21.40
C ILE A 52 -8.72 -9.55 -21.52
N LEU A 53 -7.97 -9.95 -20.48
CA LEU A 53 -6.51 -9.83 -20.45
C LEU A 53 -5.79 -10.74 -21.45
N SER A 54 -6.37 -11.90 -21.78
CA SER A 54 -5.82 -12.82 -22.79
C SER A 54 -6.17 -12.42 -24.22
N GLY A 55 -7.10 -11.47 -24.40
CA GLY A 55 -7.64 -11.11 -25.71
C GLY A 55 -8.63 -12.14 -26.28
N SER A 56 -9.09 -13.12 -25.49
CA SER A 56 -10.08 -14.11 -25.94
C SER A 56 -11.51 -13.55 -26.04
N THR A 57 -11.74 -12.34 -25.52
CA THR A 57 -12.99 -11.61 -25.64
C THR A 57 -12.76 -10.31 -26.42
N THR A 58 -13.63 -10.04 -27.38
CA THR A 58 -13.58 -8.82 -28.19
C THR A 58 -14.41 -7.69 -27.59
N LEU A 59 -14.19 -6.45 -28.05
CA LEU A 59 -15.05 -5.31 -27.66
C LEU A 59 -16.52 -5.55 -28.07
N THR A 60 -16.76 -6.19 -29.22
CA THR A 60 -18.11 -6.53 -29.69
C THR A 60 -18.80 -7.54 -28.78
N ASP A 61 -18.07 -8.51 -28.22
CA ASP A 61 -18.65 -9.46 -27.27
C ASP A 61 -18.97 -8.81 -25.92
N LEU A 62 -18.10 -7.90 -25.45
CA LEU A 62 -18.34 -7.14 -24.22
C LEU A 62 -19.56 -6.22 -24.35
N GLU A 63 -19.67 -5.51 -25.46
CA GLU A 63 -20.80 -4.63 -25.77
C GLU A 63 -22.12 -5.40 -25.71
N ARG A 64 -22.20 -6.55 -26.39
CA ARG A 64 -23.39 -7.41 -26.38
C ARG A 64 -23.80 -7.83 -24.98
N ARG A 65 -22.83 -8.24 -24.14
CA ARG A 65 -23.08 -8.70 -22.77
C ARG A 65 -23.54 -7.57 -21.85
N VAL A 66 -23.02 -6.37 -22.02
CA VAL A 66 -23.49 -5.18 -21.31
C VAL A 66 -24.91 -4.81 -21.76
N ALA A 67 -25.18 -4.79 -23.07
CA ALA A 67 -26.50 -4.49 -23.62
C ALA A 67 -27.58 -5.51 -23.20
N ALA A 68 -27.20 -6.79 -23.05
CA ALA A 68 -28.07 -7.85 -22.54
C ALA A 68 -28.28 -7.80 -21.01
N GLY A 69 -27.59 -6.90 -20.29
CA GLY A 69 -27.68 -6.77 -18.84
C GLY A 69 -26.89 -7.83 -18.05
N GLU A 70 -26.02 -8.60 -18.69
CA GLU A 70 -25.17 -9.60 -18.02
C GLU A 70 -24.03 -8.96 -17.22
N ILE A 71 -23.61 -7.74 -17.61
CA ILE A 71 -22.51 -7.01 -17.00
C ILE A 71 -22.99 -5.62 -16.60
N ASP A 72 -23.04 -5.34 -15.29
CA ASP A 72 -23.33 -4.02 -14.70
C ASP A 72 -22.26 -3.67 -13.65
N PRO A 73 -21.13 -3.03 -14.05
CA PRO A 73 -20.05 -2.71 -13.14
C PRO A 73 -20.45 -1.62 -12.16
N ARG A 74 -20.47 -1.94 -10.86
CA ARG A 74 -20.74 -0.97 -9.80
C ARG A 74 -19.44 -0.33 -9.31
N PRO A 75 -19.32 1.01 -9.33
CA PRO A 75 -18.20 1.69 -8.69
C PRO A 75 -18.07 1.30 -7.21
N ARG A 76 -16.83 1.17 -6.74
CA ARG A 76 -16.51 0.86 -5.35
C ARG A 76 -15.59 1.93 -4.78
N SER A 77 -15.83 2.32 -3.53
CA SER A 77 -15.01 3.28 -2.80
C SER A 77 -13.52 2.93 -2.85
N GLY A 78 -12.68 3.95 -2.95
CA GLY A 78 -11.22 3.82 -2.90
C GLY A 78 -10.68 3.64 -1.48
N GLN A 79 -11.49 3.91 -0.45
CA GLN A 79 -11.10 3.84 0.97
C GLN A 79 -9.85 4.67 1.30
N GLN A 80 -9.65 5.81 0.65
CA GLN A 80 -8.41 6.58 0.75
C GLN A 80 -8.08 6.98 2.20
N GLU A 81 -9.05 7.52 2.92
CA GLU A 81 -8.89 7.98 4.29
C GLU A 81 -8.54 6.83 5.24
N LEU A 82 -9.14 5.66 5.03
CA LEU A 82 -8.81 4.44 5.77
C LEU A 82 -7.36 4.01 5.49
N LEU A 83 -6.95 4.00 4.22
CA LEU A 83 -5.60 3.59 3.81
C LEU A 83 -4.53 4.56 4.34
N GLU A 84 -4.79 5.86 4.32
CA GLU A 84 -3.93 6.87 4.95
C GLU A 84 -3.80 6.63 6.46
N GLY A 85 -4.91 6.33 7.13
CA GLY A 85 -4.91 5.96 8.56
C GLY A 85 -4.10 4.70 8.86
N LEU A 86 -4.13 3.70 7.98
CA LEU A 86 -3.32 2.48 8.10
C LEU A 86 -1.83 2.76 7.95
N VAL A 87 -1.44 3.61 6.98
CA VAL A 87 -0.05 4.04 6.77
C VAL A 87 0.47 4.78 8.01
N ASN A 88 -0.30 5.76 8.52
CA ASN A 88 0.08 6.51 9.72
C ASN A 88 0.29 5.61 10.94
N ARG A 89 -0.58 4.62 11.14
CA ARG A 89 -0.45 3.65 12.23
C ARG A 89 0.87 2.88 12.18
N ARG A 90 1.35 2.53 10.98
CA ARG A 90 2.63 1.83 10.78
C ARG A 90 3.83 2.75 11.01
N ILE A 91 3.72 4.02 10.63
CA ILE A 91 4.75 5.02 10.92
C ILE A 91 4.93 5.16 12.45
N TRP A 92 3.84 5.27 13.21
CA TRP A 92 3.91 5.42 14.67
C TRP A 92 4.25 4.12 15.43
N SER A 93 3.95 2.95 14.88
CA SER A 93 4.27 1.67 15.55
C SER A 93 5.78 1.41 15.63
N VAL A 94 6.55 1.91 14.65
CA VAL A 94 8.02 1.83 14.66
C VAL A 94 8.59 2.58 15.86
N ASP A 95 8.10 3.79 16.12
CA ASP A 95 8.58 4.61 17.24
C ASP A 95 8.28 3.93 18.58
N ALA A 96 7.05 3.42 18.76
CA ALA A 96 6.65 2.73 19.97
C ALA A 96 7.43 1.41 20.21
N SER A 97 7.87 0.74 19.15
CA SER A 97 8.67 -0.50 19.26
C SER A 97 10.08 -0.22 19.75
N ARG A 98 10.71 0.85 19.24
CA ARG A 98 12.02 1.31 19.70
C ARG A 98 12.01 1.67 21.19
N GLU A 99 10.98 2.38 21.66
CA GLU A 99 10.83 2.72 23.08
C GLU A 99 10.71 1.49 24.00
N ARG A 100 10.06 0.42 23.53
CA ARG A 100 9.96 -0.82 24.29
C ARG A 100 11.30 -1.55 24.36
N GLU A 101 12.04 -1.57 23.25
CA GLU A 101 13.36 -2.20 23.18
C GLU A 101 14.39 -1.49 24.06
N THR A 102 14.40 -0.16 24.06
CA THR A 102 15.31 0.62 24.93
C THR A 102 15.00 0.42 26.42
N LYS A 103 13.71 0.41 26.79
CA LYS A 103 13.27 0.09 28.16
C LYS A 103 13.65 -1.33 28.59
N LYS A 104 13.64 -2.28 27.66
CA LYS A 104 14.05 -3.68 27.93
C LYS A 104 15.57 -3.82 28.07
N ALA A 105 16.36 -3.05 27.32
CA ALA A 105 17.81 -3.12 27.38
C ALA A 105 18.44 -2.38 28.59
N GLY A 106 17.72 -1.41 29.18
CA GLY A 106 18.16 -0.68 30.36
C GLY A 106 17.77 -1.30 31.71
N ARG A 107 17.23 -2.53 31.72
CA ARG A 107 16.74 -3.26 32.89
C ARG A 107 17.44 -4.60 33.00
#